data_AF-A3W8N4-F1
#
_entry.id   AF-A3W8N4-F1
#
_cell.length_a   1.000
_cell.length_b   1.000
_cell.length_c   1.000
_cell.angle_alpha   90.00
_cell.angle_beta   90.00
_cell.angle_gamma   90.00
#
_symmetry.space_group_name_H-M   'P 1'
#
loop_
_entity.id
_entity.type
_entity.pdbx_description
1 polymer ?
#
loop_
_entity_poly.entity_id
_entity_poly.type
_entity_poly.pdbx_seq_one_letter_code
_entity_poly.pdbx_strand_id
1 'polypeptide(L)'
;MKKIDFDIHFDNAFATLSQTRFEDWFARMASRVYGTDFELIKAGGRHGDKKSDGRRISTETIFQCYAPESPKTFAEKAKAKIADSFPEVLNYWPNLSEWVLVHNNVEGLPTSASDKLEELRKEYPALKISTAGRSFLKDELHDRLSMQQMIDVYPSASLNFSEIQMAHIRPLLKKIVEARRVDPDPMNFGDIPDESKLDFNRLSPDSKYDIRRARPHIDVVDRYIAGMSNPQNASIVQAEMRAKYIELKEFGYDPDEILGKLLVFCGGGETATASAAAYVIVAYYLDACDIFENVPQVAPC
;
A
#
# COMPACT_ATOMS: atom_id res chain seq x y z
N MET A 1 8.06 -14.60 -12.67
CA MET A 1 7.39 -13.28 -12.65
C MET A 1 7.38 -12.69 -14.04
N LYS A 2 6.20 -12.27 -14.51
CA LYS A 2 5.94 -11.59 -15.78
C LYS A 2 5.44 -10.17 -15.47
N LYS A 3 5.50 -9.25 -16.43
CA LYS A 3 4.97 -7.88 -16.25
C LYS A 3 3.51 -7.85 -15.80
N ILE A 4 2.69 -8.75 -16.34
CA ILE A 4 1.26 -8.86 -16.00
C ILE A 4 1.01 -9.14 -14.50
N ASP A 5 1.97 -9.75 -13.81
CA ASP A 5 1.86 -10.02 -12.37
C ASP A 5 1.86 -8.71 -11.54
N PHE A 6 2.30 -7.60 -12.12
CA PHE A 6 2.33 -6.28 -11.47
C PHE A 6 1.04 -5.48 -11.65
N ASP A 7 0.16 -5.87 -12.57
CA ASP A 7 -1.09 -5.13 -12.85
C ASP A 7 -1.98 -5.06 -11.61
N ILE A 8 -2.04 -6.12 -10.82
CA ILE A 8 -2.79 -6.15 -9.56
C ILE A 8 -2.21 -5.18 -8.51
N HIS A 9 -0.90 -4.97 -8.50
CA HIS A 9 -0.22 -4.01 -7.63
C HIS A 9 -0.44 -2.58 -8.09
N PHE A 10 -0.41 -2.36 -9.41
CA PHE A 10 -0.79 -1.09 -10.01
C PHE A 10 -2.24 -0.72 -9.65
N ASP A 11 -3.17 -1.66 -9.80
CA ASP A 11 -4.59 -1.44 -9.52
C ASP A 11 -4.85 -1.18 -8.04
N ASN A 12 -4.19 -1.92 -7.15
CA ASN A 12 -4.24 -1.64 -5.72
C ASN A 12 -3.72 -0.22 -5.43
N ALA A 13 -2.51 0.12 -5.92
CA ALA A 13 -1.92 1.43 -5.70
C ALA A 13 -2.80 2.57 -6.24
N PHE A 14 -3.37 2.40 -7.44
CA PHE A 14 -4.29 3.37 -8.03
C PHE A 14 -5.52 3.57 -7.15
N ALA A 15 -6.14 2.50 -6.65
CA ALA A 15 -7.37 2.57 -5.87
C ALA A 15 -7.15 3.07 -4.44
N THR A 16 -5.98 2.82 -3.83
CA THR A 16 -5.79 3.01 -2.39
C THR A 16 -4.81 4.09 -1.99
N LEU A 17 -3.88 4.49 -2.86
CA LEU A 17 -2.95 5.57 -2.50
C LEU A 17 -3.66 6.92 -2.56
N SER A 18 -3.40 7.75 -1.55
CA SER A 18 -3.94 9.10 -1.43
C SER A 18 -2.85 10.09 -1.03
N GLN A 19 -3.12 11.37 -1.25
CA GLN A 19 -2.25 12.51 -0.93
C GLN A 19 -0.81 12.28 -1.40
N THR A 20 0.17 12.57 -0.54
CA THR A 20 1.60 12.45 -0.84
C THR A 20 2.03 11.06 -1.29
N ARG A 21 1.37 9.99 -0.84
CA ARG A 21 1.71 8.64 -1.31
C ARG A 21 1.36 8.44 -2.78
N PHE A 22 0.27 9.03 -3.24
CA PHE A 22 -0.11 9.00 -4.65
C PHE A 22 0.82 9.88 -5.50
N GLU A 23 1.16 11.07 -5.01
CA GLU A 23 2.14 11.98 -5.64
C GLU A 23 3.50 11.28 -5.83
N ASP A 24 4.01 10.64 -4.78
CA ASP A 24 5.27 9.90 -4.82
C ASP A 24 5.21 8.71 -5.77
N TRP A 25 4.10 8.00 -5.80
CA TRP A 25 3.91 6.86 -6.71
C TRP A 25 3.89 7.30 -8.17
N PHE A 26 3.15 8.35 -8.51
CA PHE A 26 3.18 8.97 -9.83
C PHE A 26 4.60 9.41 -10.22
N ALA A 27 5.27 10.16 -9.34
CA ALA A 27 6.62 10.67 -9.59
C ALA A 27 7.64 9.55 -9.81
N ARG A 28 7.54 8.44 -9.06
CA ARG A 28 8.41 7.27 -9.22
C ARG A 28 8.25 6.60 -10.59
N MET A 29 7.03 6.56 -11.13
CA MET A 29 6.80 6.03 -12.48
C MET A 29 7.25 7.04 -13.55
N ALA A 30 6.82 8.30 -13.43
CA ALA A 30 7.13 9.36 -14.39
C ALA A 30 8.64 9.59 -14.55
N SER A 31 9.40 9.68 -13.45
CA SER A 31 10.86 9.84 -13.48
C SER A 31 11.59 8.68 -14.19
N ARG A 32 11.05 7.46 -14.12
CA ARG A 32 11.63 6.28 -14.80
C ARG A 32 11.33 6.26 -16.28
N VAL A 33 10.13 6.70 -16.67
CA VAL A 33 9.67 6.69 -18.06
C VAL A 33 10.22 7.86 -18.86
N TYR A 34 10.24 9.05 -18.25
CA TYR A 34 10.71 10.27 -18.90
C TYR A 34 12.20 10.55 -18.67
N GLY A 35 12.82 9.91 -17.68
CA GLY A 35 14.24 10.07 -17.39
C GLY A 35 14.60 11.52 -17.09
N THR A 36 15.64 12.04 -17.75
CA THR A 36 16.11 13.43 -17.57
C THR A 36 15.15 14.48 -18.12
N ASP A 37 14.10 14.08 -18.84
CA ASP A 37 13.06 14.98 -19.32
C ASP A 37 12.00 15.29 -18.25
N PHE A 38 12.11 14.70 -17.05
CA PHE A 38 11.17 14.93 -15.96
C PHE A 38 11.86 15.46 -14.69
N GLU A 39 11.33 16.58 -14.20
CA GLU A 39 11.74 17.21 -12.95
C GLU A 39 10.67 16.92 -11.89
N LEU A 40 11.06 16.20 -10.83
CA LEU A 40 10.22 16.07 -9.65
C LEU A 40 10.21 17.41 -8.90
N ILE A 41 9.02 17.99 -8.74
CA ILE A 41 8.84 19.22 -7.97
C ILE A 41 8.41 18.84 -6.55
N LYS A 42 9.17 19.30 -5.56
CA LYS A 42 8.87 19.09 -4.13
C LYS A 42 8.95 20.43 -3.40
N ALA A 43 8.24 20.53 -2.29
CA ALA A 43 8.24 21.73 -1.47
C ALA A 43 9.65 22.05 -0.95
N GLY A 44 10.26 23.11 -1.49
CA GLY A 44 11.59 23.60 -1.11
C GLY A 44 11.52 24.80 -0.18
N GLY A 45 11.24 24.59 1.10
CA GLY A 45 11.17 25.66 2.10
C GLY A 45 10.00 26.63 1.88
N ARG A 46 10.23 27.95 2.00
CA ARG A 46 9.18 29.00 1.95
C ARG A 46 8.37 29.06 0.65
N HIS A 47 8.85 28.44 -0.43
CA HIS A 47 8.26 28.59 -1.77
C HIS A 47 7.27 27.48 -2.14
N GLY A 48 7.03 26.52 -1.26
CA GLY A 48 6.11 25.40 -1.52
C GLY A 48 6.53 24.55 -2.72
N ASP A 49 5.61 23.70 -3.19
CA ASP A 49 5.75 22.81 -4.35
C ASP A 49 5.33 23.47 -5.68
N LYS A 50 5.05 24.78 -5.67
CA LYS A 50 4.50 25.52 -6.82
C LYS A 50 3.26 24.84 -7.44
N LYS A 51 2.47 24.14 -6.61
CA LYS A 51 1.26 23.39 -7.01
C LYS A 51 1.52 22.35 -8.09
N SER A 52 2.70 21.76 -8.12
CA SER A 52 3.13 20.77 -9.12
C SER A 52 3.77 19.57 -8.46
N ASP A 53 3.48 18.39 -8.98
CA ASP A 53 4.09 17.11 -8.58
C ASP A 53 5.11 16.61 -9.60
N GLY A 54 5.30 17.37 -10.68
CA GLY A 54 6.23 17.04 -11.75
C GLY A 54 6.14 17.98 -12.94
N ARG A 55 7.29 18.24 -13.56
CA ARG A 55 7.37 18.95 -14.84
C ARG A 55 8.05 18.07 -15.88
N ARG A 56 7.47 17.99 -17.08
CA ARG A 56 8.17 17.46 -18.25
C ARG A 56 8.74 18.62 -19.06
N ILE A 57 10.06 18.64 -19.22
CA ILE A 57 10.80 19.81 -19.74
C ILE A 57 10.50 20.03 -21.21
N SER A 58 10.66 19.00 -22.05
CA SER A 58 10.57 19.10 -23.50
C SER A 58 9.22 19.59 -24.02
N THR A 59 8.15 19.33 -23.25
CA THR A 59 6.78 19.67 -23.60
C THR A 59 6.21 20.80 -22.74
N GLU A 60 7.00 21.37 -21.83
CA GLU A 60 6.55 22.34 -20.82
C GLU A 60 5.24 21.90 -20.15
N THR A 61 5.17 20.61 -19.78
CA THR A 61 3.98 20.00 -19.19
C THR A 61 4.09 20.02 -17.67
N ILE A 62 3.07 20.53 -16.98
CA ILE A 62 2.96 20.48 -15.53
C ILE A 62 1.92 19.43 -15.13
N PHE A 63 2.35 18.49 -14.30
CA PHE A 63 1.50 17.47 -13.70
C PHE A 63 1.13 17.91 -12.29
N GLN A 64 -0.18 17.90 -12.00
CA GLN A 64 -0.69 18.09 -10.65
C GLN A 64 -1.53 16.88 -10.27
N CYS A 65 -1.14 16.20 -9.21
CA CYS A 65 -1.84 15.07 -8.65
C CYS A 65 -3.01 15.53 -7.76
N TYR A 66 -4.08 14.76 -7.81
CA TYR A 66 -5.21 14.90 -6.93
C TYR A 66 -5.75 13.52 -6.54
N ALA A 67 -5.43 13.14 -5.31
CA ALA A 67 -5.95 11.94 -4.65
C ALA A 67 -6.31 12.32 -3.21
N PRO A 68 -7.59 12.68 -2.91
CA PRO A 68 -7.99 13.06 -1.58
C PRO A 68 -7.85 11.90 -0.60
N GLU A 69 -7.72 12.20 0.70
CA GLU A 69 -7.59 11.19 1.77
C GLU A 69 -8.69 10.13 1.71
N SER A 70 -9.92 10.56 1.42
CA SER A 70 -11.07 9.68 1.22
C SER A 70 -11.59 9.80 -0.22
N PRO A 71 -11.65 8.70 -0.99
CA PRO A 71 -12.21 8.68 -2.34
C PRO A 71 -13.65 9.23 -2.40
N LYS A 72 -14.43 9.06 -1.33
CA LYS A 72 -15.81 9.56 -1.22
C LYS A 72 -15.90 11.08 -1.40
N THR A 73 -14.84 11.81 -1.03
CA THR A 73 -14.81 13.27 -1.11
C THR A 73 -14.35 13.80 -2.48
N PHE A 74 -13.94 12.92 -3.39
CA PHE A 74 -13.42 13.30 -4.70
C PHE A 74 -14.46 14.09 -5.50
N ALA A 75 -15.69 13.56 -5.60
CA ALA A 75 -16.75 14.17 -6.40
C ALA A 75 -17.13 15.59 -5.94
N GLU A 76 -17.09 15.82 -4.63
CA GLU A 76 -17.44 17.11 -4.02
C GLU A 76 -16.31 18.13 -4.12
N LYS A 77 -15.05 17.69 -4.01
CA LYS A 77 -13.89 18.58 -3.86
C LYS A 77 -13.09 18.80 -5.14
N ALA A 78 -13.22 17.93 -6.16
CA ALA A 78 -12.44 18.03 -7.39
C ALA A 78 -12.60 19.38 -8.11
N LYS A 79 -13.83 19.89 -8.22
CA LYS A 79 -14.10 21.19 -8.85
C LYS A 79 -13.36 22.33 -8.13
N ALA A 80 -13.44 22.37 -6.80
CA ALA A 80 -12.76 23.39 -5.99
C ALA A 80 -11.23 23.28 -6.15
N LYS A 81 -10.68 22.06 -6.08
CA LYS A 81 -9.24 21.82 -6.30
C LYS A 81 -8.76 22.39 -7.64
N ILE A 82 -9.50 22.15 -8.72
CA ILE A 82 -9.19 22.67 -10.06
C ILE A 82 -9.26 24.20 -10.07
N ALA A 83 -10.36 24.77 -9.57
CA ALA A 83 -10.59 26.20 -9.57
C ALA A 83 -9.55 26.98 -8.75
N ASP A 84 -9.13 26.43 -7.61
CA ASP A 84 -8.19 27.08 -6.69
C ASP A 84 -6.74 26.90 -7.16
N SER A 85 -6.39 25.71 -7.65
CA SER A 85 -4.97 25.41 -7.93
C SER A 85 -4.52 25.88 -9.30
N PHE A 86 -5.38 25.84 -10.33
CA PHE A 86 -4.99 26.16 -11.70
C PHE A 86 -4.48 27.60 -11.89
N PRO A 87 -5.11 28.65 -11.31
CA PRO A 87 -4.59 30.01 -11.41
C PRO A 87 -3.19 30.16 -10.77
N GLU A 88 -2.94 29.48 -9.65
CA GLU A 88 -1.61 29.47 -9.03
C GLU A 88 -0.58 28.78 -9.92
N VAL A 89 -0.94 27.66 -10.57
CA VAL A 89 -0.06 26.96 -11.52
C VAL A 89 0.38 27.91 -12.65
N LEU A 90 -0.53 28.66 -13.24
CA LEU A 90 -0.19 29.65 -14.28
C LEU A 90 0.79 30.72 -13.78
N ASN A 91 0.60 31.21 -12.56
CA ASN A 91 1.51 32.20 -11.96
C ASN A 91 2.93 31.65 -11.75
N TYR A 92 3.05 30.39 -11.32
CA TYR A 92 4.35 29.76 -11.08
C TYR A 92 5.05 29.31 -12.38
N TRP A 93 4.28 29.00 -13.42
CA TRP A 93 4.76 28.38 -14.65
C TRP A 93 4.30 29.17 -15.89
N PRO A 94 4.87 30.36 -16.16
CA PRO A 94 4.40 31.25 -17.22
C PRO A 94 4.60 30.71 -18.64
N ASN A 95 5.50 29.73 -18.83
CA ASN A 95 5.78 29.10 -20.13
C ASN A 95 5.05 27.76 -20.34
N LEU A 96 4.13 27.43 -19.43
CA LEU A 96 3.36 26.20 -19.44
C LEU A 96 2.61 26.02 -20.79
N SER A 97 2.81 24.86 -21.42
CA SER A 97 2.14 24.50 -22.68
C SER A 97 1.05 23.43 -22.48
N GLU A 98 1.20 22.56 -21.46
CA GLU A 98 0.17 21.59 -21.08
C GLU A 98 0.03 21.45 -19.56
N TRP A 99 -1.19 21.57 -19.04
CA TRP A 99 -1.50 21.20 -17.66
C TRP A 99 -2.27 19.88 -17.62
N VAL A 100 -1.78 18.94 -16.80
CA VAL A 100 -2.38 17.62 -16.62
C VAL A 100 -2.81 17.44 -15.17
N LEU A 101 -4.11 17.29 -14.94
CA LEU A 101 -4.63 16.86 -13.64
C LEU A 101 -4.58 15.32 -13.57
N VAL A 102 -3.63 14.80 -12.81
CA VAL A 102 -3.47 13.36 -12.53
C VAL A 102 -4.36 12.99 -11.35
N HIS A 103 -5.19 11.95 -11.45
CA HIS A 103 -6.10 11.58 -10.37
C HIS A 103 -6.27 10.08 -10.21
N ASN A 104 -6.73 9.68 -9.02
CA ASN A 104 -6.89 8.27 -8.63
C ASN A 104 -8.35 7.80 -8.57
N ASN A 105 -9.32 8.65 -8.97
CA ASN A 105 -10.73 8.26 -8.90
C ASN A 105 -11.06 7.12 -9.90
N VAL A 106 -11.46 5.97 -9.36
CA VAL A 106 -11.80 4.75 -10.13
C VAL A 106 -13.04 4.97 -10.99
N GLU A 107 -14.02 5.72 -10.49
CA GLU A 107 -15.26 6.04 -11.20
C GLU A 107 -15.08 7.10 -12.31
N GLY A 108 -13.86 7.60 -12.51
CA GLY A 108 -13.56 8.63 -13.50
C GLY A 108 -13.78 10.05 -12.99
N LEU A 109 -13.86 11.03 -13.90
CA LEU A 109 -14.00 12.43 -13.52
C LEU A 109 -15.48 12.80 -13.28
N PRO A 110 -15.84 13.41 -12.14
CA PRO A 110 -17.19 13.93 -11.90
C PRO A 110 -17.57 15.02 -12.91
N THR A 111 -18.86 15.10 -13.26
CA THR A 111 -19.39 16.11 -14.19
C THR A 111 -19.01 17.54 -13.78
N SER A 112 -19.11 17.87 -12.48
CA SER A 112 -18.77 19.20 -11.95
C SER A 112 -17.30 19.59 -12.18
N ALA A 113 -16.38 18.62 -12.15
CA ALA A 113 -14.98 18.82 -12.45
C ALA A 113 -14.74 18.89 -13.97
N SER A 114 -15.44 18.04 -14.74
CA SER A 114 -15.40 18.07 -16.21
C SER A 114 -15.85 19.43 -16.76
N ASP A 115 -16.98 19.95 -16.29
CA ASP A 115 -17.50 21.26 -16.67
C ASP A 115 -16.49 22.37 -16.34
N LYS A 116 -15.83 22.28 -15.18
CA LYS A 116 -14.82 23.27 -14.80
C LYS A 116 -13.58 23.21 -15.70
N LEU A 117 -13.15 22.01 -16.11
CA LEU A 117 -12.07 21.88 -17.10
C LEU A 117 -12.47 22.45 -18.46
N GLU A 118 -13.71 22.24 -18.90
CA GLU A 118 -14.24 22.82 -20.13
C GLU A 118 -14.29 24.36 -20.09
N GLU A 119 -14.66 24.95 -18.96
CA GLU A 119 -14.55 26.40 -18.75
C GLU A 119 -13.10 26.87 -18.94
N LEU A 120 -12.13 26.21 -18.29
CA LEU A 120 -10.72 26.58 -18.39
C LEU A 120 -10.16 26.39 -19.80
N ARG A 121 -10.54 25.32 -20.51
CA ARG A 121 -10.15 25.10 -21.92
C ARG A 121 -10.62 26.23 -22.84
N LYS A 122 -11.81 26.79 -22.58
CA LYS A 122 -12.34 27.93 -23.33
C LYS A 122 -11.64 29.24 -22.96
N GLU A 123 -11.32 29.42 -21.68
CA GLU A 123 -10.63 30.60 -21.17
C GLU A 123 -9.15 30.66 -21.64
N TYR A 124 -8.50 29.49 -21.74
CA TYR A 124 -7.08 29.36 -22.11
C TYR A 124 -6.90 28.47 -23.37
N PRO A 125 -7.38 28.89 -24.56
CA PRO A 125 -7.40 28.04 -25.75
C PRO A 125 -6.01 27.71 -26.32
N ALA A 126 -4.98 28.48 -25.95
CA ALA A 126 -3.60 28.21 -26.33
C ALA A 126 -2.94 27.15 -25.43
N LEU A 127 -3.53 26.83 -24.28
CA LEU A 127 -3.01 25.86 -23.32
C LEU A 127 -3.74 24.52 -23.47
N LYS A 128 -2.99 23.42 -23.54
CA LYS A 128 -3.59 22.09 -23.47
C LYS A 128 -3.93 21.77 -22.01
N ILE A 129 -5.20 21.52 -21.72
CA ILE A 129 -5.69 21.15 -20.38
C ILE A 129 -6.27 19.73 -20.44
N SER A 130 -5.61 18.77 -19.82
CA SER A 130 -5.95 17.35 -19.88
C SER A 130 -6.07 16.72 -18.49
N THR A 131 -6.61 15.51 -18.45
CA THR A 131 -6.67 14.69 -17.24
C THR A 131 -5.96 13.37 -17.48
N ALA A 132 -5.38 12.83 -16.41
CA ALA A 132 -4.69 11.55 -16.41
C ALA A 132 -5.28 10.67 -15.31
N GLY A 133 -6.16 9.75 -15.71
CA GLY A 133 -6.73 8.71 -14.85
C GLY A 133 -6.00 7.37 -15.01
N ARG A 134 -6.69 6.28 -14.65
CA ARG A 134 -6.14 4.92 -14.66
C ARG A 134 -5.46 4.55 -15.99
N SER A 135 -6.13 4.75 -17.12
CA SER A 135 -5.59 4.34 -18.44
C SER A 135 -4.31 5.07 -18.80
N PHE A 136 -4.22 6.38 -18.56
CA PHE A 136 -2.96 7.12 -18.77
C PHE A 136 -1.85 6.56 -17.88
N LEU A 137 -2.12 6.40 -16.58
CA LEU A 137 -1.12 5.88 -15.65
C LEU A 137 -0.68 4.46 -16.01
N LYS A 138 -1.58 3.65 -16.58
CA LYS A 138 -1.27 2.29 -17.03
C LYS A 138 -0.45 2.31 -18.32
N ASP A 139 -0.99 2.90 -19.37
CA ASP A 139 -0.49 2.77 -20.75
C ASP A 139 0.74 3.66 -20.98
N GLU A 140 0.72 4.88 -20.46
CA GLU A 140 1.79 5.86 -20.69
C GLU A 140 2.92 5.76 -19.67
N LEU A 141 2.67 5.20 -18.47
CA LEU A 141 3.66 5.07 -17.42
C LEU A 141 3.98 3.62 -17.05
N HIS A 142 3.06 2.93 -16.39
CA HIS A 142 3.30 1.61 -15.80
C HIS A 142 3.81 0.59 -16.83
N ASP A 143 3.15 0.44 -17.98
CA ASP A 143 3.49 -0.57 -18.98
C ASP A 143 4.84 -0.30 -19.67
N ARG A 144 5.29 0.95 -19.63
CA ARG A 144 6.59 1.38 -20.15
C ARG A 144 7.75 1.06 -19.22
N LEU A 145 7.50 0.75 -17.95
CA LEU A 145 8.55 0.36 -17.00
C LEU A 145 9.20 -0.97 -17.42
N SER A 146 10.52 -1.08 -17.25
CA SER A 146 11.20 -2.39 -17.31
C SER A 146 10.81 -3.26 -16.11
N MET A 147 11.07 -4.57 -16.18
CA MET A 147 10.79 -5.48 -15.07
C MET A 147 11.50 -5.08 -13.78
N GLN A 148 12.77 -4.67 -13.86
CA GLN A 148 13.53 -4.20 -12.69
C GLN A 148 12.89 -2.94 -12.09
N GLN A 149 12.50 -1.99 -12.94
CA GLN A 149 11.81 -0.78 -12.50
C GLN A 149 10.44 -1.07 -11.88
N MET A 150 9.71 -2.08 -12.37
CA MET A 150 8.45 -2.52 -11.76
C MET A 150 8.68 -3.13 -10.36
N ILE A 151 9.73 -3.93 -10.17
CA ILE A 151 10.13 -4.43 -8.84
C ILE A 151 10.43 -3.27 -7.90
N ASP A 152 11.17 -2.27 -8.38
CA ASP A 152 11.52 -1.11 -7.56
C ASP A 152 10.30 -0.26 -7.22
N VAL A 153 9.30 -0.15 -8.10
CA VAL A 153 8.06 0.61 -7.87
C VAL A 153 7.11 -0.18 -6.94
N TYR A 154 7.02 -1.50 -7.12
CA TYR A 154 6.13 -2.40 -6.38
C TYR A 154 6.92 -3.54 -5.70
N PRO A 155 7.64 -3.28 -4.60
CA PRO A 155 8.42 -4.32 -3.91
C PRO A 155 7.58 -5.52 -3.47
N SER A 156 6.32 -5.30 -3.05
CA SER A 156 5.37 -6.36 -2.67
C SER A 156 5.04 -7.36 -3.79
N ALA A 157 5.31 -7.02 -5.06
CA ALA A 157 5.14 -7.95 -6.17
C ALA A 157 6.18 -9.08 -6.16
N SER A 158 7.32 -8.89 -5.48
CA SER A 158 8.28 -9.96 -5.26
C SER A 158 7.77 -11.03 -4.29
N LEU A 159 6.75 -10.73 -3.47
CA LEU A 159 6.14 -11.68 -2.56
C LEU A 159 5.24 -12.64 -3.35
N ASN A 160 5.70 -13.87 -3.54
CA ASN A 160 4.93 -14.92 -4.21
C ASN A 160 4.31 -15.88 -3.19
N PHE A 161 3.06 -15.60 -2.81
CA PHE A 161 2.31 -16.42 -1.85
C PHE A 161 1.91 -17.79 -2.42
N SER A 162 1.69 -17.89 -3.74
CA SER A 162 1.25 -19.13 -4.38
C SER A 162 2.29 -20.26 -4.37
N GLU A 163 3.56 -19.92 -4.18
CA GLU A 163 4.68 -20.87 -4.07
C GLU A 163 4.99 -21.27 -2.62
N ILE A 164 4.24 -20.75 -1.64
CA ILE A 164 4.47 -21.08 -0.23
C ILE A 164 4.05 -22.52 0.05
N GLN A 165 4.98 -23.25 0.67
CA GLN A 165 4.86 -24.67 0.98
C GLN A 165 5.42 -24.92 2.38
N MET A 166 5.15 -26.12 2.90
CA MET A 166 5.62 -26.55 4.23
C MET A 166 7.14 -26.35 4.43
N ALA A 167 7.94 -26.56 3.39
CA ALA A 167 9.39 -26.40 3.43
C ALA A 167 9.83 -24.95 3.72
N HIS A 168 8.99 -23.96 3.41
CA HIS A 168 9.25 -22.54 3.67
C HIS A 168 8.81 -22.12 5.08
N ILE A 169 7.70 -22.69 5.57
CA ILE A 169 7.11 -22.36 6.88
C ILE A 169 7.85 -23.06 8.03
N ARG A 170 8.16 -24.35 7.87
CA ARG A 170 8.76 -25.17 8.92
C ARG A 170 10.04 -24.58 9.54
N PRO A 171 11.03 -24.09 8.75
CA PRO A 171 12.24 -23.50 9.32
C PRO A 171 11.95 -22.27 10.17
N LEU A 172 10.99 -21.43 9.76
CA LEU A 172 10.62 -20.20 10.46
C LEU A 172 9.94 -20.50 11.80
N LEU A 173 8.94 -21.38 11.80
CA LEU A 173 8.26 -21.77 13.04
C LEU A 173 9.18 -22.53 13.99
N LYS A 174 10.11 -23.34 13.46
CA LYS A 174 11.11 -24.02 14.28
C LYS A 174 12.04 -23.02 14.97
N LYS A 175 12.47 -21.94 14.30
CA LYS A 175 13.27 -20.87 14.93
C LYS A 175 12.52 -20.24 16.11
N ILE A 176 11.22 -20.01 15.99
CA ILE A 176 10.39 -19.47 17.09
C ILE A 176 10.34 -20.45 18.27
N VAL A 177 10.06 -21.73 18.01
CA VAL A 177 10.04 -22.78 19.06
C VAL A 177 11.40 -22.94 19.75
N GLU A 178 12.51 -22.89 19.00
CA GLU A 178 13.86 -23.02 19.56
C GLU A 178 14.29 -21.80 20.37
N ALA A 179 13.79 -20.61 20.02
CA ALA A 179 14.09 -19.39 20.76
C ALA A 179 13.39 -19.31 22.12
N ARG A 180 12.33 -20.13 22.34
CA ARG A 180 11.43 -20.19 23.52
C ARG A 180 11.91 -19.36 24.70
N ARG A 181 11.24 -18.23 24.92
CA ARG A 181 11.46 -17.28 26.00
C ARG A 181 10.29 -17.25 26.98
N VAL A 182 9.13 -17.71 26.54
CA VAL A 182 7.88 -17.66 27.28
C VAL A 182 7.38 -19.09 27.51
N ASP A 183 6.86 -19.35 28.70
CA ASP A 183 6.13 -20.57 29.00
C ASP A 183 4.64 -20.38 28.68
N PRO A 184 4.02 -21.27 27.88
CA PRO A 184 2.61 -21.15 27.54
C PRO A 184 1.73 -21.26 28.78
N ASP A 185 0.76 -20.36 28.91
CA ASP A 185 -0.31 -20.49 29.90
C ASP A 185 -1.37 -21.48 29.39
N PRO A 186 -1.58 -22.64 30.04
CA PRO A 186 -2.55 -23.64 29.62
C PRO A 186 -4.02 -23.18 29.73
N MET A 187 -4.30 -22.04 30.36
CA MET A 187 -5.65 -21.46 30.48
C MET A 187 -5.93 -20.37 29.43
N ASN A 188 -4.92 -19.96 28.67
CA ASN A 188 -5.04 -18.88 27.70
C ASN A 188 -5.29 -19.43 26.29
N PHE A 189 -6.54 -19.80 26.04
CA PHE A 189 -7.01 -20.16 24.71
C PHE A 189 -7.26 -18.86 23.94
N GLY A 190 -6.65 -18.71 22.76
CA GLY A 190 -6.88 -17.56 21.87
C GLY A 190 -8.38 -17.29 21.65
N ASP A 191 -8.72 -16.03 21.37
CA ASP A 191 -10.11 -15.65 21.14
C ASP A 191 -10.65 -16.25 19.82
N ILE A 192 -11.98 -16.20 19.65
CA ILE A 192 -12.63 -16.62 18.40
C ILE A 192 -12.13 -15.74 17.24
N PRO A 193 -11.69 -16.33 16.11
CA PRO A 193 -11.32 -15.61 14.90
C PRO A 193 -12.33 -14.56 14.47
N ASP A 194 -11.86 -13.33 14.24
CA ASP A 194 -12.67 -12.21 13.74
C ASP A 194 -12.04 -11.64 12.47
N GLU A 195 -12.66 -11.88 11.32
CA GLU A 195 -12.15 -11.38 10.03
C GLU A 195 -12.15 -9.85 9.95
N SER A 196 -13.02 -9.17 10.71
CA SER A 196 -13.14 -7.71 10.73
C SER A 196 -11.97 -7.01 11.44
N LYS A 197 -11.14 -7.80 12.13
CA LYS A 197 -9.89 -7.39 12.78
C LYS A 197 -8.92 -6.67 11.84
N LEU A 198 -8.80 -7.14 10.61
CA LEU A 198 -7.91 -6.50 9.63
C LEU A 198 -8.35 -5.07 9.32
N ASP A 199 -9.65 -4.80 9.37
CA ASP A 199 -10.19 -3.47 9.11
C ASP A 199 -10.25 -2.58 10.36
N PHE A 200 -10.34 -3.18 11.54
CA PHE A 200 -10.26 -2.50 12.83
C PHE A 200 -8.87 -1.95 13.15
N ASN A 201 -7.84 -2.76 12.91
CA ASN A 201 -6.47 -2.36 13.17
C ASN A 201 -6.05 -1.39 12.05
N ARG A 202 -5.51 -0.23 12.43
CA ARG A 202 -5.19 0.90 11.52
C ARG A 202 -3.98 0.63 10.60
N LEU A 203 -3.85 -0.62 10.12
CA LEU A 203 -2.88 -1.02 9.11
C LEU A 203 -3.13 -0.27 7.82
N SER A 204 -2.04 0.07 7.13
CA SER A 204 -2.11 0.71 5.83
C SER A 204 -2.76 -0.20 4.77
N PRO A 205 -3.33 0.38 3.70
CA PRO A 205 -3.92 -0.40 2.61
C PRO A 205 -2.96 -1.43 2.00
N ASP A 206 -1.66 -1.11 1.90
CA ASP A 206 -0.64 -2.02 1.37
C ASP A 206 -0.43 -3.23 2.29
N SER A 207 -0.32 -2.99 3.60
CA SER A 207 -0.22 -4.06 4.60
C SER A 207 -1.46 -4.96 4.60
N LYS A 208 -2.66 -4.37 4.51
CA LYS A 208 -3.91 -5.13 4.39
C LYS A 208 -3.95 -5.95 3.10
N TYR A 209 -3.44 -5.38 2.00
CA TYR A 209 -3.38 -6.06 0.71
C TYR A 209 -2.47 -7.30 0.76
N ASP A 210 -1.27 -7.19 1.34
CA ASP A 210 -0.36 -8.33 1.47
C ASP A 210 -0.87 -9.39 2.45
N ILE A 211 -1.52 -9.00 3.56
CA ILE A 211 -2.19 -9.96 4.47
C ILE A 211 -3.31 -10.71 3.74
N ARG A 212 -4.15 -10.01 2.95
CA ARG A 212 -5.23 -10.63 2.16
C ARG A 212 -4.69 -11.63 1.14
N ARG A 213 -3.52 -11.36 0.54
CA ARG A 213 -2.84 -12.29 -0.37
C ARG A 213 -2.25 -13.52 0.36
N ALA A 214 -1.85 -13.37 1.61
CA ALA A 214 -1.33 -14.45 2.43
C ALA A 214 -2.43 -15.39 2.96
N ARG A 215 -3.61 -14.86 3.28
CA ARG A 215 -4.74 -15.58 3.88
C ARG A 215 -5.12 -16.91 3.22
N PRO A 216 -5.23 -17.02 1.88
CA PRO A 216 -5.56 -18.29 1.22
C PRO A 216 -4.54 -19.42 1.47
N HIS A 217 -3.38 -19.13 2.05
CA HIS A 217 -2.27 -20.07 2.24
C HIS A 217 -1.99 -20.40 3.71
N ILE A 218 -2.80 -19.90 4.65
CA ILE A 218 -2.60 -20.13 6.09
C ILE A 218 -2.80 -21.59 6.51
N ASP A 219 -3.50 -22.40 5.70
CA ASP A 219 -3.70 -23.83 5.92
C ASP A 219 -2.38 -24.61 6.03
N VAL A 220 -1.30 -24.09 5.44
CA VAL A 220 0.03 -24.68 5.53
C VAL A 220 0.54 -24.61 6.98
N VAL A 221 0.19 -23.56 7.73
CA VAL A 221 0.52 -23.40 9.15
C VAL A 221 -0.29 -24.38 9.99
N ASP A 222 -1.59 -24.50 9.75
CA ASP A 222 -2.45 -25.50 10.43
C ASP A 222 -1.92 -26.92 10.25
N ARG A 223 -1.61 -27.30 9.01
CA ARG A 223 -1.05 -28.63 8.72
C ARG A 223 0.28 -28.87 9.40
N TYR A 224 1.10 -27.83 9.57
CA TYR A 224 2.36 -27.94 10.29
C TYR A 224 2.12 -28.21 11.77
N ILE A 225 1.25 -27.39 12.38
CA ILE A 225 0.88 -27.49 13.80
C ILE A 225 0.25 -28.85 14.11
N ALA A 226 -0.73 -29.29 13.31
CA ALA A 226 -1.38 -30.59 13.46
C ALA A 226 -0.42 -31.77 13.27
N GLY A 227 0.62 -31.60 12.46
CA GLY A 227 1.66 -32.60 12.23
C GLY A 227 2.78 -32.64 13.28
N MET A 228 2.76 -31.75 14.28
CA MET A 228 3.80 -31.71 15.30
C MET A 228 3.70 -32.92 16.24
N SER A 229 4.83 -33.59 16.45
CA SER A 229 4.92 -34.72 17.40
C SER A 229 4.74 -34.30 18.86
N ASN A 230 5.00 -33.03 19.17
CA ASN A 230 4.79 -32.45 20.50
C ASN A 230 3.74 -31.33 20.41
N PRO A 231 2.50 -31.57 20.89
CA PRO A 231 1.44 -30.56 20.92
C PRO A 231 1.80 -29.27 21.66
N GLN A 232 2.73 -29.31 22.62
CA GLN A 232 3.18 -28.12 23.35
C GLN A 232 3.87 -27.09 22.44
N ASN A 233 4.47 -27.53 21.33
CA ASN A 233 5.14 -26.63 20.41
C ASN A 233 4.16 -25.65 19.75
N ALA A 234 2.90 -26.06 19.52
CA ALA A 234 1.86 -25.18 19.02
C ALA A 234 1.58 -24.02 19.99
N SER A 235 1.41 -24.36 21.27
CA SER A 235 1.19 -23.39 22.35
C SER A 235 2.41 -22.47 22.56
N ILE A 236 3.63 -22.98 22.35
CA ILE A 236 4.85 -22.15 22.39
C ILE A 236 4.81 -21.09 21.30
N VAL A 237 4.56 -21.45 20.03
CA VAL A 237 4.54 -20.45 18.95
C VAL A 237 3.46 -19.41 19.21
N GLN A 238 2.26 -19.82 19.63
CA GLN A 238 1.18 -18.92 19.99
C GLN A 238 1.60 -17.92 21.09
N ALA A 239 2.17 -18.42 22.19
CA ALA A 239 2.61 -17.60 23.31
C ALA A 239 3.72 -16.60 22.89
N GLU A 240 4.69 -17.05 22.09
CA GLU A 240 5.77 -16.20 21.57
C GLU A 240 5.25 -15.09 20.64
N MET A 241 4.35 -15.42 19.71
CA MET A 241 3.75 -14.45 18.79
C MET A 241 2.97 -13.38 19.55
N ARG A 242 2.15 -13.77 20.51
CA ARG A 242 1.37 -12.85 21.35
C ARG A 242 2.26 -12.00 22.23
N ALA A 243 3.24 -12.60 22.92
CA ALA A 243 4.19 -11.87 23.76
C ALA A 243 4.94 -10.83 22.94
N LYS A 244 5.38 -11.19 21.73
CA LYS A 244 6.06 -10.25 20.85
C LYS A 244 5.15 -9.09 20.42
N TYR A 245 3.90 -9.37 20.07
CA TYR A 245 2.93 -8.33 19.74
C TYR A 245 2.70 -7.36 20.92
N ILE A 246 2.49 -7.87 22.13
CA ILE A 246 2.29 -7.06 23.35
C ILE A 246 3.51 -6.18 23.60
N GLU A 247 4.72 -6.74 23.54
CA GLU A 247 5.99 -6.01 23.69
C GLU A 247 6.04 -4.82 22.71
N LEU A 248 5.75 -5.05 21.43
CA LEU A 248 5.81 -4.00 20.40
C LEU A 248 4.74 -2.92 20.62
N LYS A 249 3.55 -3.31 21.07
CA LYS A 249 2.48 -2.38 21.43
C LYS A 249 2.86 -1.52 22.64
N GLU A 250 3.47 -2.11 23.67
CA GLU A 250 3.96 -1.40 24.86
C GLU A 250 5.07 -0.39 24.51
N PHE A 251 5.89 -0.70 23.51
CA PHE A 251 6.87 0.25 22.96
C PHE A 251 6.24 1.41 22.16
N GLY A 252 4.93 1.38 21.90
CA GLY A 252 4.21 2.47 21.24
C GLY A 252 4.39 2.53 19.72
N TYR A 253 4.82 1.43 19.09
CA TYR A 253 4.90 1.35 17.63
C TYR A 253 3.51 1.43 16.98
N ASP A 254 3.44 2.02 15.79
CA ASP A 254 2.19 2.03 15.01
C ASP A 254 1.91 0.63 14.39
N PRO A 255 0.68 0.35 13.94
CA PRO A 255 0.32 -0.98 13.42
C PRO A 255 1.18 -1.49 12.26
N ASP A 256 1.62 -0.63 11.34
CA ASP A 256 2.48 -1.04 10.22
C ASP A 256 3.90 -1.35 10.70
N GLU A 257 4.42 -0.57 11.65
CA GLU A 257 5.70 -0.87 12.31
C GLU A 257 5.65 -2.18 13.09
N ILE A 258 4.55 -2.45 13.80
CA ILE A 258 4.30 -3.70 14.50
C ILE A 258 4.30 -4.86 13.50
N LEU A 259 3.55 -4.76 12.41
CA LEU A 259 3.52 -5.78 11.36
C LEU A 259 4.93 -6.06 10.82
N GLY A 260 5.67 -5.02 10.44
CA GLY A 260 7.03 -5.15 9.94
C GLY A 260 7.96 -5.89 10.93
N LYS A 261 7.87 -5.55 12.21
CA LYS A 261 8.67 -6.20 13.27
C LYS A 261 8.23 -7.64 13.55
N LEU A 262 6.94 -7.96 13.45
CA LEU A 262 6.43 -9.33 13.57
C LEU A 262 6.88 -10.20 12.38
N LEU A 263 6.92 -9.65 11.17
CA LEU A 263 7.45 -10.35 9.99
C LEU A 263 8.93 -10.69 10.19
N VAL A 264 9.74 -9.73 10.66
CA VAL A 264 11.16 -9.96 10.99
C VAL A 264 11.31 -10.98 12.11
N PHE A 265 10.47 -10.92 13.14
CA PHE A 265 10.46 -11.89 14.23
C PHE A 265 10.21 -13.33 13.74
N CYS A 266 9.29 -13.50 12.78
CA CYS A 266 9.05 -14.78 12.13
C CYS A 266 10.21 -15.23 11.22
N GLY A 267 11.24 -14.41 11.03
CA GLY A 267 12.36 -14.68 10.12
C GLY A 267 12.13 -14.24 8.68
N GLY A 268 11.19 -13.32 8.45
CA GLY A 268 11.06 -12.59 7.20
C GLY A 268 12.24 -11.62 6.98
N GLY A 269 12.45 -11.19 5.74
CA GLY A 269 13.46 -10.19 5.37
C GLY A 269 14.76 -10.73 4.74
N GLU A 270 15.08 -12.02 4.87
CA GLU A 270 16.25 -12.61 4.20
C GLU A 270 16.05 -12.76 2.68
N THR A 271 14.85 -13.18 2.28
CA THR A 271 14.47 -13.37 0.87
C THR A 271 12.98 -13.04 0.70
N ALA A 272 12.54 -12.77 -0.54
CA ALA A 272 11.12 -12.54 -0.81
C ALA A 272 10.24 -13.75 -0.41
N THR A 273 10.74 -14.98 -0.60
CA THR A 273 10.08 -16.21 -0.16
C THR A 273 9.98 -16.30 1.37
N ALA A 274 11.05 -15.96 2.10
CA ALA A 274 11.02 -15.93 3.56
C ALA A 274 10.04 -14.87 4.08
N SER A 275 10.01 -13.69 3.44
CA SER A 275 9.03 -12.65 3.76
C SER A 275 7.59 -13.10 3.49
N ALA A 276 7.32 -13.72 2.34
CA ALA A 276 5.99 -14.24 2.02
C ALA A 276 5.56 -15.36 2.99
N ALA A 277 6.48 -16.26 3.38
CA ALA A 277 6.23 -17.28 4.41
C ALA A 277 5.94 -16.65 5.79
N ALA A 278 6.69 -15.61 6.18
CA ALA A 278 6.45 -14.86 7.40
C ALA A 278 5.07 -14.18 7.40
N TYR A 279 4.65 -13.60 6.26
CA TYR A 279 3.30 -13.05 6.11
C TYR A 279 2.21 -14.10 6.29
N VAL A 280 2.40 -15.33 5.79
CA VAL A 280 1.44 -16.43 5.99
C VAL A 280 1.35 -16.80 7.48
N ILE A 281 2.48 -16.85 8.19
CA ILE A 281 2.50 -17.10 9.65
C ILE A 281 1.80 -15.97 10.40
N VAL A 282 2.12 -14.70 10.11
CA VAL A 282 1.50 -13.55 10.76
C VAL A 282 0.00 -13.48 10.47
N ALA A 283 -0.43 -13.75 9.23
CA ALA A 283 -1.84 -13.78 8.87
C ALA A 283 -2.59 -14.88 9.65
N TYR A 284 -1.99 -16.05 9.81
CA TYR A 284 -2.54 -17.13 10.63
C TYR A 284 -2.80 -16.68 12.07
N TYR A 285 -1.80 -16.08 12.73
CA TYR A 285 -1.93 -15.63 14.13
C TYR A 285 -2.79 -14.37 14.29
N LEU A 286 -2.92 -13.55 13.24
CA LEU A 286 -3.88 -12.44 13.21
C LEU A 286 -5.31 -13.00 13.22
N ASP A 287 -5.59 -13.95 12.32
CA ASP A 287 -6.91 -14.55 12.18
C ASP A 287 -7.25 -15.44 13.39
N ALA A 288 -6.27 -16.13 14.01
CA ALA A 288 -6.45 -16.90 15.26
C ALA A 288 -6.62 -16.04 16.53
N CYS A 289 -6.72 -14.72 16.38
CA CYS A 289 -6.85 -13.73 17.45
C CYS A 289 -5.70 -13.62 18.46
N ASP A 290 -4.50 -14.08 18.10
CA ASP A 290 -3.33 -14.07 18.99
C ASP A 290 -2.55 -12.74 18.96
N ILE A 291 -2.67 -12.00 17.86
CA ILE A 291 -2.02 -10.70 17.65
C ILE A 291 -3.01 -9.71 17.03
N PHE A 292 -2.80 -8.40 17.21
CA PHE A 292 -3.74 -7.32 16.87
C PHE A 292 -5.04 -7.34 17.68
N GLU A 293 -5.81 -6.25 17.68
CA GLU A 293 -7.00 -6.09 18.54
C GLU A 293 -8.28 -6.56 17.85
N ASN A 294 -9.17 -7.26 18.57
CA ASN A 294 -10.50 -7.63 18.07
C ASN A 294 -11.44 -6.41 18.06
N VAL A 295 -12.46 -6.43 17.21
CA VAL A 295 -13.52 -5.42 17.30
C VAL A 295 -14.24 -5.58 18.64
N PRO A 296 -14.44 -4.50 19.43
CA PRO A 296 -15.21 -4.58 20.66
C PRO A 296 -16.60 -5.13 20.35
N GLN A 297 -17.00 -6.24 20.99
CA GLN A 297 -18.38 -6.72 20.86
C GLN A 297 -19.31 -5.63 21.41
N VAL A 298 -20.15 -5.06 20.55
CA VAL A 298 -21.21 -4.17 20.99
C VAL A 298 -22.15 -5.04 21.84
N ALA A 299 -22.23 -4.75 23.14
CA ALA A 299 -23.17 -5.43 24.00
C ALA A 299 -24.57 -5.31 23.39
N PRO A 300 -25.33 -6.41 23.21
CA PRO A 300 -26.69 -6.31 22.73
C PRO A 300 -27.47 -5.41 23.69
N CYS A 301 -28.09 -4.38 23.13
CA CYS A 301 -28.91 -3.41 23.86
C CYS A 301 -30.18 -4.06 24.41
#